data_AF-A0A1I4N7A2-F1
#
_entry.id   AF-A0A1I4N7A2-F1
#
_cell.length_a   1.000
_cell.length_b   1.000
_cell.length_c   1.000
_cell.angle_alpha   90.00
_cell.angle_beta   90.00
_cell.angle_gamma   90.00
#
_symmetry.space_group_name_H-M   'P 1'
#
loop_
_entity.id
_entity.type
_entity.pdbx_description
1 polymer ?
#
loop_
_entity_poly.entity_id
_entity_poly.type
_entity_poly.pdbx_seq_one_letter_code
_entity_poly.pdbx_strand_id
1 'polypeptide(L)'
;RARLLTSPHVRLLQSWLILSISPVQSQPVRSSSLRDELSPISSWCHIFDPQSFGLVKETTLYSSISHIATCWSGLAIAEAQLLANRPVEALKLAACLATATFAVARTAALWPQTPLADSVNRYTECNRFVRGAENNSAIISKLKPIWESLNEYAKGTLNPKRQTVRLLKILDSARRQRDDDEAAAIWGGLDNDEIFSFLPSFSNRSPEERVKIFDLLTNAASNSDGSYREILCFMAGYVATVAAGGQSSVGLAESISDELPEVLAWTYIIGGVGVVIPWSSSFVGLGRLVYREINRPFHLDEAPICDFALDEAVCLIDSHLSDPYVHLKIKQQRIVSVAIYPGVNINIPLQDQPEVKTRSSVATETRKENFEMRRVVDDLWPYIKEKIINEGMHFNTRNYQGSGKRKSLQRRLPLDKD
;
A
#
# COMPACT_ATOMS: atom_id res chain seq x y z
N ARG A 1 36.51 23.72 -4.19
CA ARG A 1 35.38 24.58 -3.76
C ARG A 1 34.34 24.80 -4.86
N ALA A 2 34.70 25.27 -6.07
CA ALA A 2 33.74 25.45 -7.18
C ALA A 2 33.06 24.15 -7.67
N ARG A 3 33.76 22.99 -7.66
CA ARG A 3 33.20 21.67 -8.03
C ARG A 3 32.24 21.06 -6.99
N LEU A 4 32.30 21.49 -5.73
CA LEU A 4 31.36 21.01 -4.69
C LEU A 4 30.00 21.69 -4.85
N LEU A 5 29.96 22.95 -5.29
CA LEU A 5 28.72 23.68 -5.54
C LEU A 5 27.96 23.21 -6.80
N THR A 6 28.61 22.43 -7.67
CA THR A 6 27.99 21.82 -8.85
C THR A 6 27.58 20.37 -8.62
N SER A 7 27.88 19.79 -7.45
CA SER A 7 27.45 18.42 -7.13
C SER A 7 25.91 18.39 -7.06
N PRO A 8 25.25 17.43 -7.74
CA PRO A 8 23.80 17.28 -7.66
C PRO A 8 23.33 17.17 -6.20
N HIS A 9 24.09 16.49 -5.34
CA HIS A 9 23.82 16.40 -3.90
C HIS A 9 23.85 17.76 -3.18
N VAL A 10 24.68 18.71 -3.61
CA VAL A 10 24.77 20.04 -2.97
C VAL A 10 23.65 20.97 -3.43
N ARG A 11 23.17 20.84 -4.68
CA ARG A 11 21.94 21.51 -5.13
C ARG A 11 20.70 20.93 -4.44
N LEU A 12 20.65 19.61 -4.28
CA LEU A 12 19.61 18.89 -3.53
C LEU A 12 19.51 19.37 -2.07
N LEU A 13 20.66 19.53 -1.39
CA LEU A 13 20.73 20.03 -0.02
C LEU A 13 20.26 21.47 0.16
N GLN A 14 20.27 22.29 -0.91
CA GLN A 14 19.82 23.69 -0.83
C GLN A 14 18.30 23.85 -0.93
N SER A 15 17.60 22.88 -1.54
CA SER A 15 16.15 22.93 -1.77
C SER A 15 15.32 22.16 -0.74
N TRP A 16 15.92 21.25 0.03
CA TRP A 16 15.20 20.33 0.91
C TRP A 16 15.51 20.52 2.37
N LEU A 17 14.50 20.29 3.21
CA LEU A 17 14.71 20.16 4.64
C LEU A 17 14.96 18.67 4.95
N ILE A 18 16.16 18.37 5.44
CA ILE A 18 16.53 17.03 5.88
C ILE A 18 16.29 16.92 7.39
N LEU A 19 15.32 16.08 7.78
CA LEU A 19 15.14 15.71 9.17
C LEU A 19 15.90 14.40 9.44
N SER A 20 17.12 14.53 9.94
CA SER A 20 17.88 13.42 10.46
C SER A 20 17.57 13.27 11.95
N ILE A 21 16.74 12.30 12.30
CA ILE A 21 16.49 11.95 13.71
C ILE A 21 17.04 10.55 13.93
N SER A 22 18.29 10.47 14.34
CA SER A 22 18.83 9.27 14.98
C SER A 22 18.80 9.52 16.48
N PRO A 23 18.00 8.79 17.27
CA PRO A 23 18.13 8.82 18.71
C PRO A 23 19.45 8.11 19.06
N VAL A 24 20.44 8.92 19.44
CA VAL A 24 21.71 8.48 19.99
C VAL A 24 21.48 7.51 21.16
N GLN A 25 21.93 6.27 21.01
CA GLN A 25 22.53 5.54 22.13
C GLN A 25 24.05 5.49 21.92
N SER A 26 24.70 6.55 22.41
CA SER A 26 25.96 6.53 23.15
C SER A 26 27.04 5.51 22.75
N GLN A 27 27.50 5.57 21.51
CA GLN A 27 28.93 5.47 21.23
C GLN A 27 29.26 6.53 20.16
N PRO A 28 30.42 7.20 20.22
CA PRO A 28 30.97 7.89 19.06
C PRO A 28 31.37 6.80 18.08
N VAL A 29 30.37 6.25 17.37
CA VAL A 29 30.60 5.38 16.23
C VAL A 29 31.44 6.22 15.29
N ARG A 30 32.60 5.66 14.93
CA ARG A 30 33.49 6.09 13.86
C ARG A 30 32.71 6.05 12.53
N SER A 31 31.69 6.90 12.38
CA SER A 31 30.69 6.88 11.32
C SER A 31 31.12 7.71 10.11
N SER A 32 32.43 7.80 9.89
CA SER A 32 33.03 8.42 8.71
C SER A 32 33.76 7.41 7.82
N SER A 33 33.90 6.13 8.22
CA SER A 33 34.71 5.18 7.45
C SER A 33 33.93 4.10 6.68
N LEU A 34 32.61 3.93 6.85
CA LEU A 34 31.82 2.98 6.05
C LEU A 34 30.35 3.43 5.91
N ARG A 35 30.11 4.72 5.65
CA ARG A 35 28.93 5.05 4.85
C ARG A 35 29.37 4.67 3.44
N ASP A 36 28.81 3.62 2.84
CA ASP A 36 29.00 3.43 1.40
C ASP A 36 28.63 4.76 0.77
N GLU A 37 29.58 5.44 0.14
CA GLU A 37 29.47 6.83 -0.35
C GLU A 37 28.35 7.02 -1.40
N LEU A 38 27.54 5.98 -1.62
CA LEU A 38 26.56 5.80 -2.68
C LEU A 38 25.16 5.39 -2.16
N SER A 39 24.90 5.34 -0.84
CA SER A 39 23.53 5.07 -0.36
C SER A 39 22.65 6.33 -0.45
N PRO A 40 21.40 6.23 -0.95
CA PRO A 40 20.45 7.36 -0.98
C PRO A 40 20.25 7.96 0.42
N ILE A 41 20.19 9.28 0.52
CA ILE A 41 19.94 10.02 1.75
C ILE A 41 18.61 9.59 2.37
N SER A 42 17.60 9.38 1.52
CA SER A 42 16.26 8.93 1.91
C SER A 42 16.22 7.53 2.54
N SER A 43 17.29 6.74 2.45
CA SER A 43 17.40 5.47 3.16
C SER A 43 17.69 5.63 4.66
N TRP A 44 18.07 6.84 5.10
CA TRP A 44 18.47 7.17 6.47
C TRP A 44 17.60 8.23 7.13
N CYS A 45 17.09 9.18 6.34
CA CYS A 45 16.28 10.29 6.84
C CYS A 45 15.11 10.59 5.92
N HIS A 46 14.04 11.13 6.48
CA HIS A 46 12.90 11.57 5.69
C HIS A 46 13.27 12.85 4.93
N ILE A 47 12.94 12.85 3.65
CA ILE A 47 13.14 14.00 2.75
C ILE A 47 11.80 14.70 2.60
N PHE A 48 11.78 15.99 2.92
CA PHE A 48 10.61 16.83 2.73
C PHE A 48 10.92 17.95 1.75
N ASP A 49 10.02 18.15 0.78
CA ASP A 49 9.93 19.43 0.12
C ASP A 49 9.37 20.50 1.08
N PRO A 50 9.67 21.79 0.87
CA PRO A 50 9.21 22.85 1.77
C PRO A 50 7.69 22.95 1.93
N GLN A 51 6.91 22.60 0.90
CA GLN A 51 5.45 22.66 0.96
C GLN A 51 4.90 21.54 1.83
N SER A 52 5.36 20.31 1.61
CA SER A 52 4.99 19.14 2.42
C SER A 52 5.41 19.31 3.87
N PHE A 53 6.60 19.87 4.13
CA PHE A 53 7.03 20.16 5.51
C PHE A 53 6.11 21.17 6.20
N GLY A 54 5.65 22.21 5.49
CA GLY A 54 4.69 23.18 6.02
C GLY A 54 3.33 22.59 6.42
N LEU A 55 2.98 21.39 5.92
CA LEU A 55 1.77 20.66 6.30
C LEU A 55 1.95 19.83 7.58
N VAL A 56 3.19 19.57 7.99
CA VAL A 56 3.51 18.76 9.17
C VAL A 56 3.34 19.60 10.43
N LYS A 57 2.30 19.30 11.22
CA LYS A 57 2.01 19.97 12.50
C LYS A 57 2.49 19.17 13.71
N GLU A 58 2.62 17.85 13.55
CA GLU A 58 2.92 16.90 14.62
C GLU A 58 4.03 15.96 14.17
N THR A 59 4.76 15.38 15.13
CA THR A 59 5.80 14.39 14.85
C THR A 59 5.23 13.05 14.39
N THR A 60 3.94 12.81 14.65
CA THR A 60 3.22 11.61 14.23
C THR A 60 2.03 11.99 13.38
N LEU A 61 1.89 11.39 12.20
CA LEU A 61 0.72 11.51 11.34
C LEU A 61 -0.12 10.24 11.46
N TYR A 62 -1.39 10.41 11.85
CA TYR A 62 -2.38 9.35 11.93
C TYR A 62 -3.26 9.32 10.68
N SER A 63 -3.83 8.16 10.37
CA SER A 63 -4.73 8.00 9.21
C SER A 63 -6.04 8.74 9.37
N SER A 64 -6.27 9.74 8.52
CA SER A 64 -7.51 10.52 8.47
C SER A 64 -8.70 9.76 7.85
N ILE A 65 -8.45 8.68 7.11
CA ILE A 65 -9.46 7.92 6.37
C ILE A 65 -9.84 6.59 7.04
N SER A 66 -9.54 6.44 8.34
CA SER A 66 -9.72 5.17 9.07
C SER A 66 -11.13 4.57 8.92
N HIS A 67 -12.17 5.42 8.83
CA HIS A 67 -13.56 5.00 8.69
C HIS A 67 -13.94 4.43 7.31
N ILE A 68 -13.11 4.63 6.28
CA ILE A 68 -13.29 4.08 4.92
C ILE A 68 -12.08 3.28 4.43
N ALA A 69 -11.12 3.00 5.32
CA ALA A 69 -9.88 2.31 4.95
C ALA A 69 -10.15 0.87 4.48
N THR A 70 -11.26 0.25 4.89
CA THR A 70 -11.73 -1.05 4.36
C THR A 70 -12.08 -0.96 2.88
N CYS A 71 -12.79 0.10 2.45
CA CYS A 71 -13.11 0.35 1.05
C CYS A 71 -11.85 0.54 0.20
N TRP A 72 -10.91 1.36 0.67
CA TRP A 72 -9.62 1.57 0.00
C TRP A 72 -8.78 0.29 -0.09
N SER A 73 -8.78 -0.50 0.98
CA SER A 73 -8.10 -1.79 0.99
C SER A 73 -8.71 -2.74 -0.03
N GLY A 74 -10.04 -2.81 -0.14
CA GLY A 74 -10.72 -3.61 -1.16
C GLY A 74 -10.34 -3.16 -2.56
N LEU A 75 -10.38 -1.85 -2.81
CA LEU A 75 -10.03 -1.28 -4.12
C LEU A 75 -8.57 -1.55 -4.51
N ALA A 76 -7.64 -1.51 -3.57
CA ALA A 76 -6.23 -1.84 -3.83
C ALA A 76 -6.03 -3.33 -4.17
N ILE A 77 -6.86 -4.23 -3.63
CA ILE A 77 -6.88 -5.64 -4.02
C ILE A 77 -7.47 -5.81 -5.42
N ALA A 78 -8.59 -5.13 -5.70
CA ALA A 78 -9.21 -5.15 -7.03
C ALA A 78 -8.24 -4.66 -8.11
N GLU A 79 -7.54 -3.54 -7.89
CA GLU A 79 -6.52 -3.06 -8.83
C GLU A 79 -5.38 -4.07 -9.00
N ALA A 80 -4.89 -4.67 -7.91
CA ALA A 80 -3.84 -5.68 -7.99
C ALA A 80 -4.29 -6.92 -8.78
N GLN A 81 -5.55 -7.31 -8.63
CA GLN A 81 -6.18 -8.39 -9.39
C GLN A 81 -6.25 -8.06 -10.89
N LEU A 82 -6.75 -6.86 -11.24
CA LEU A 82 -6.82 -6.38 -12.62
C LEU A 82 -5.44 -6.32 -13.28
N LEU A 83 -4.43 -5.83 -12.56
CA LEU A 83 -3.07 -5.71 -13.08
C LEU A 83 -2.37 -7.07 -13.23
N ALA A 84 -2.60 -7.99 -12.30
CA ALA A 84 -1.96 -9.31 -12.33
C ALA A 84 -2.67 -10.31 -13.25
N ASN A 85 -3.95 -10.06 -13.58
CA ASN A 85 -4.87 -11.00 -14.21
C ASN A 85 -4.81 -12.40 -13.57
N ARG A 86 -4.96 -12.42 -12.24
CA ARG A 86 -4.86 -13.63 -11.41
C ARG A 86 -5.94 -13.62 -10.33
N PRO A 87 -6.40 -14.80 -9.89
CA PRO A 87 -7.34 -14.88 -8.77
C PRO A 87 -6.69 -14.34 -7.50
N VAL A 88 -7.53 -13.86 -6.58
CA VAL A 88 -7.10 -13.12 -5.38
C VAL A 88 -6.20 -13.97 -4.48
N GLU A 89 -6.43 -15.27 -4.43
CA GLU A 89 -5.68 -16.23 -3.63
C GLU A 89 -4.20 -16.31 -4.07
N ALA A 90 -3.91 -15.95 -5.32
CA ALA A 90 -2.55 -15.92 -5.86
C ALA A 90 -1.85 -14.57 -5.64
N LEU A 91 -2.57 -13.54 -5.19
CA LEU A 91 -2.02 -12.22 -4.95
C LEU A 91 -1.18 -12.20 -3.67
N LYS A 92 -0.08 -11.43 -3.72
CA LYS A 92 0.78 -11.16 -2.57
C LYS A 92 0.58 -9.74 -2.11
N LEU A 93 0.83 -9.48 -0.81
CA LEU A 93 0.80 -8.12 -0.25
C LEU A 93 1.61 -7.12 -1.08
N ALA A 94 2.80 -7.50 -1.53
CA ALA A 94 3.63 -6.65 -2.37
C ALA A 94 2.93 -6.18 -3.65
N ALA A 95 2.08 -7.00 -4.27
CA ALA A 95 1.32 -6.60 -5.45
C ALA A 95 0.27 -5.53 -5.12
N CYS A 96 -0.42 -5.64 -3.99
CA CYS A 96 -1.36 -4.62 -3.51
C CYS A 96 -0.65 -3.30 -3.16
N LEU A 97 0.51 -3.37 -2.49
CA LEU A 97 1.31 -2.20 -2.15
C LEU A 97 1.99 -1.56 -3.37
N ALA A 98 1.97 -2.24 -4.52
CA ALA A 98 2.46 -1.71 -5.80
C ALA A 98 1.40 -0.90 -6.56
N THR A 99 0.14 -0.87 -6.11
CA THR A 99 -0.99 -0.29 -6.86
C THR A 99 -1.06 1.24 -6.72
N ALA A 100 -1.66 1.89 -7.73
CA ALA A 100 -1.96 3.31 -7.70
C ALA A 100 -2.97 3.62 -6.58
N THR A 101 -3.97 2.74 -6.40
CA THR A 101 -4.97 2.85 -5.36
C THR A 101 -4.33 2.86 -3.98
N PHE A 102 -3.38 1.96 -3.70
CA PHE A 102 -2.70 1.96 -2.40
C PHE A 102 -1.93 3.26 -2.19
N ALA A 103 -1.18 3.73 -3.19
CA ALA A 103 -0.49 5.01 -3.15
C ALA A 103 -1.44 6.18 -2.85
N VAL A 104 -2.54 6.28 -3.59
CA VAL A 104 -3.57 7.31 -3.43
C VAL A 104 -4.23 7.22 -2.05
N ALA A 105 -4.64 6.04 -1.61
CA ALA A 105 -5.25 5.82 -0.30
C ALA A 105 -4.32 6.22 0.83
N ARG A 106 -3.05 5.82 0.74
CA ARG A 106 -2.05 6.08 1.77
C ARG A 106 -1.66 7.57 1.81
N THR A 107 -1.60 8.24 0.66
CA THR A 107 -1.44 9.70 0.62
C THR A 107 -2.67 10.39 1.18
N ALA A 108 -3.89 9.99 0.84
CA ALA A 108 -5.11 10.57 1.43
C ALA A 108 -5.17 10.37 2.95
N ALA A 109 -4.66 9.22 3.45
CA ALA A 109 -4.61 8.92 4.87
C ALA A 109 -3.69 9.88 5.65
N LEU A 110 -2.44 10.04 5.19
CA LEU A 110 -1.40 10.80 5.89
C LEU A 110 -1.33 12.28 5.51
N TRP A 111 -1.70 12.60 4.26
CA TRP A 111 -1.56 13.91 3.63
C TRP A 111 -2.92 14.37 3.03
N PRO A 112 -3.98 14.53 3.84
CA PRO A 112 -5.34 14.79 3.34
C PRO A 112 -5.51 16.10 2.55
N GLN A 113 -4.54 17.02 2.68
CA GLN A 113 -4.50 18.28 1.94
C GLN A 113 -3.95 18.11 0.52
N THR A 114 -3.24 17.02 0.24
CA THR A 114 -2.65 16.76 -1.07
C THR A 114 -3.76 16.43 -2.08
N PRO A 115 -3.80 17.13 -3.23
CA PRO A 115 -4.70 16.79 -4.31
C PRO A 115 -4.52 15.35 -4.80
N LEU A 116 -5.64 14.70 -5.15
CA LEU A 116 -5.61 13.34 -5.70
C LEU A 116 -4.72 13.24 -6.94
N ALA A 117 -4.81 14.24 -7.83
CA ALA A 117 -4.03 14.30 -9.06
C ALA A 117 -2.52 14.24 -8.80
N ASP A 118 -2.03 14.90 -7.75
CA ASP A 118 -0.61 14.92 -7.43
C ASP A 118 -0.11 13.55 -6.97
N SER A 119 -0.93 12.85 -6.18
CA SER A 119 -0.64 11.47 -5.76
C SER A 119 -0.54 10.51 -6.95
N VAL A 120 -1.46 10.63 -7.91
CA VAL A 120 -1.48 9.83 -9.13
C VAL A 120 -0.29 10.17 -10.03
N ASN A 121 0.04 11.46 -10.16
CA ASN A 121 1.17 11.91 -10.95
C ASN A 121 2.49 11.37 -10.40
N ARG A 122 2.73 11.49 -9.09
CA ARG A 122 3.95 10.97 -8.44
C ARG A 122 4.04 9.45 -8.51
N TYR A 123 2.92 8.73 -8.35
CA TYR A 123 2.88 7.30 -8.59
C TYR A 123 3.26 6.94 -10.04
N THR A 124 2.66 7.62 -11.02
CA THR A 124 2.93 7.39 -12.44
C THR A 124 4.37 7.70 -12.79
N GLU A 125 4.91 8.78 -12.23
CA GLU A 125 6.31 9.16 -12.39
C GLU A 125 7.26 8.11 -11.80
N CYS A 126 6.97 7.63 -10.59
CA CYS A 126 7.73 6.57 -9.94
C CYS A 126 7.72 5.27 -10.75
N ASN A 127 6.56 4.83 -11.24
CA ASN A 127 6.48 3.65 -12.10
C ASN A 127 7.24 3.85 -13.42
N ARG A 128 7.14 5.04 -14.02
CA ARG A 128 7.93 5.38 -15.21
C ARG A 128 9.41 5.25 -14.96
N PHE A 129 9.88 5.67 -13.78
CA PHE A 129 11.28 5.51 -13.40
C PHE A 129 11.64 4.04 -13.19
N VAL A 130 10.89 3.30 -12.36
CA VAL A 130 11.30 1.97 -11.90
C VAL A 130 11.02 0.86 -12.93
N ARG A 131 9.89 0.93 -13.64
CA ARG A 131 9.45 -0.11 -14.60
C ARG A 131 9.49 0.33 -16.06
N GLY A 132 9.77 1.61 -16.33
CA GLY A 132 9.63 2.18 -17.67
C GLY A 132 8.17 2.52 -18.01
N ALA A 133 7.88 2.69 -19.30
CA ALA A 133 6.55 3.02 -19.80
C ALA A 133 5.60 1.80 -19.77
N GLU A 134 5.19 1.36 -18.57
CA GLU A 134 4.16 0.34 -18.43
C GLU A 134 2.75 0.89 -18.75
N ASN A 135 1.93 0.02 -19.35
CA ASN A 135 0.61 0.35 -19.90
C ASN A 135 -0.53 0.33 -18.84
N ASN A 136 -0.24 0.71 -17.60
CA ASN A 136 -1.23 0.71 -16.51
C ASN A 136 -2.22 1.89 -16.59
N SER A 137 -2.03 2.79 -17.56
CA SER A 137 -2.82 4.01 -17.75
C SER A 137 -4.31 3.73 -18.00
N ALA A 138 -4.64 2.64 -18.69
CA ALA A 138 -6.02 2.25 -18.98
C ALA A 138 -6.79 1.96 -17.68
N ILE A 139 -6.28 1.07 -16.83
CA ILE A 139 -6.91 0.73 -15.54
C ILE A 139 -6.97 1.97 -14.64
N ILE A 140 -5.87 2.73 -14.52
CA ILE A 140 -5.83 3.96 -13.71
C ILE A 140 -6.91 4.96 -14.14
N SER A 141 -7.12 5.13 -15.46
CA SER A 141 -8.14 6.05 -15.96
C SER A 141 -9.56 5.63 -15.57
N LYS A 142 -9.83 4.33 -15.50
CA LYS A 142 -11.11 3.76 -15.09
C LYS A 142 -11.33 3.82 -13.57
N LEU A 143 -10.27 3.71 -12.78
CA LEU A 143 -10.35 3.77 -11.31
C LEU A 143 -10.39 5.20 -10.77
N LYS A 144 -9.90 6.19 -11.52
CA LYS A 144 -9.84 7.59 -11.08
C LYS A 144 -11.19 8.16 -10.60
N PRO A 145 -12.32 7.97 -11.30
CA PRO A 145 -13.61 8.47 -10.80
C PRO A 145 -14.04 7.82 -9.49
N ILE A 146 -13.68 6.55 -9.28
CA ILE A 146 -13.95 5.80 -8.05
C ILE A 146 -13.12 6.36 -6.89
N TRP A 147 -11.83 6.68 -7.13
CA TRP A 147 -10.98 7.34 -6.14
C TRP A 147 -11.55 8.70 -5.71
N GLU A 148 -12.04 9.47 -6.68
CA GLU A 148 -12.67 10.76 -6.42
C GLU A 148 -13.94 10.59 -5.57
N SER A 149 -14.81 9.63 -5.88
CA SER A 149 -15.99 9.32 -5.06
C SER A 149 -15.62 8.89 -3.64
N LEU A 150 -14.60 8.05 -3.46
CA LEU A 150 -14.14 7.65 -2.12
C LEU A 150 -13.55 8.82 -1.33
N ASN A 151 -12.77 9.70 -1.97
CA ASN A 151 -12.19 10.87 -1.33
C ASN A 151 -13.27 11.89 -0.93
N GLU A 152 -14.27 12.11 -1.80
CA GLU A 152 -15.42 12.97 -1.49
C GLU A 152 -16.25 12.39 -0.33
N TYR A 153 -16.48 11.07 -0.33
CA TYR A 153 -17.15 10.38 0.76
C TYR A 153 -16.37 10.51 2.08
N ALA A 154 -15.05 10.32 2.08
CA ALA A 154 -14.17 10.48 3.24
C ALA A 154 -14.25 11.87 3.88
N LYS A 155 -14.30 12.90 3.02
CA LYS A 155 -14.34 14.31 3.44
C LYS A 155 -15.75 14.76 3.83
N GLY A 156 -16.75 13.90 3.66
CA GLY A 156 -18.16 14.25 3.87
C GLY A 156 -18.73 15.22 2.83
N THR A 157 -17.95 15.62 1.83
CA THR A 157 -18.37 16.52 0.75
C THR A 157 -19.36 15.82 -0.18
N LEU A 158 -20.39 16.53 -0.63
CA LEU A 158 -21.36 16.03 -1.60
C LEU A 158 -21.26 16.85 -2.87
N ASN A 159 -20.64 16.29 -3.90
CA ASN A 159 -20.79 16.81 -5.24
C ASN A 159 -22.14 16.33 -5.81
N PRO A 160 -23.11 17.21 -6.09
CA PRO A 160 -24.41 16.79 -6.63
C PRO A 160 -24.29 16.06 -7.96
N LYS A 161 -23.18 16.23 -8.69
CA LYS A 161 -22.93 15.54 -9.96
C LYS A 161 -22.45 14.09 -9.79
N ARG A 162 -22.03 13.66 -8.59
CA ARG A 162 -21.57 12.29 -8.33
C ARG A 162 -22.56 11.54 -7.48
N GLN A 163 -23.55 10.95 -8.13
CA GLN A 163 -24.58 10.16 -7.44
C GLN A 163 -23.99 8.98 -6.66
N THR A 164 -22.89 8.38 -7.14
CA THR A 164 -22.20 7.27 -6.45
C THR A 164 -21.80 7.61 -5.01
N VAL A 165 -21.42 8.86 -4.71
CA VAL A 165 -21.11 9.31 -3.33
C VAL A 165 -22.36 9.28 -2.45
N ARG A 166 -23.52 9.71 -2.98
CA ARG A 166 -24.80 9.64 -2.27
C ARG A 166 -25.19 8.19 -2.01
N LEU A 167 -25.06 7.31 -3.01
CA LEU A 167 -25.38 5.88 -2.88
C LEU A 167 -24.47 5.20 -1.84
N LEU A 168 -23.17 5.51 -1.82
CA LEU A 168 -22.24 5.03 -0.79
C LEU A 168 -22.65 5.44 0.62
N LYS A 169 -23.09 6.69 0.82
CA LYS A 169 -23.57 7.16 2.13
C LYS A 169 -24.84 6.45 2.57
N ILE A 170 -25.78 6.26 1.65
CA ILE A 170 -27.03 5.53 1.92
C ILE A 170 -26.71 4.09 2.31
N LEU A 171 -25.84 3.41 1.54
CA LEU A 171 -25.40 2.06 1.80
C LEU A 171 -24.71 1.92 3.17
N ASP A 172 -23.77 2.82 3.48
CA ASP A 172 -23.08 2.84 4.78
C ASP A 172 -24.08 3.03 5.94
N SER A 173 -25.04 3.95 5.77
CA SER A 173 -26.09 4.19 6.77
C SER A 173 -26.97 2.97 6.97
N ALA A 174 -27.48 2.37 5.89
CA ALA A 174 -28.33 1.17 5.92
C ALA A 174 -27.62 0.01 6.65
N ARG A 175 -26.35 -0.23 6.31
CA ARG A 175 -25.55 -1.30 6.93
C ARG A 175 -25.25 -1.08 8.40
N ARG A 176 -24.90 0.15 8.79
CA ARG A 176 -24.67 0.49 10.21
C ARG A 176 -25.95 0.36 11.04
N GLN A 177 -27.11 0.64 10.43
CA GLN A 177 -28.41 0.50 11.06
C GLN A 177 -28.97 -0.92 11.00
N ARG A 178 -28.33 -1.83 10.24
CA ARG A 178 -28.81 -3.18 9.95
C ARG A 178 -30.21 -3.16 9.35
N ASP A 179 -30.41 -2.29 8.37
CA ASP A 179 -31.64 -2.21 7.61
C ASP A 179 -31.81 -3.48 6.77
N ASP A 180 -32.91 -4.20 6.99
CA ASP A 180 -33.25 -5.43 6.26
C ASP A 180 -33.60 -5.13 4.79
N ASP A 181 -33.91 -3.87 4.44
CA ASP A 181 -34.24 -3.43 3.09
C ASP A 181 -33.24 -2.41 2.53
N GLU A 182 -31.95 -2.77 2.60
CA GLU A 182 -30.83 -2.00 2.01
C GLU A 182 -31.08 -1.63 0.53
N ALA A 183 -31.72 -2.52 -0.24
CA ALA A 183 -32.01 -2.28 -1.65
C ALA A 183 -33.04 -1.16 -1.86
N ALA A 184 -34.11 -1.10 -1.06
CA ALA A 184 -35.07 0.00 -1.11
C ALA A 184 -34.46 1.33 -0.66
N ALA A 185 -33.54 1.31 0.32
CA ALA A 185 -32.82 2.52 0.72
C ALA A 185 -31.99 3.10 -0.44
N ILE A 186 -31.24 2.24 -1.16
CA ILE A 186 -30.46 2.64 -2.34
C ILE A 186 -31.37 3.18 -3.44
N TRP A 187 -32.52 2.56 -3.67
CA TRP A 187 -33.51 3.04 -4.64
C TRP A 187 -33.94 4.49 -4.37
N GLY A 188 -34.19 4.86 -3.11
CA GLY A 188 -34.50 6.26 -2.75
C GLY A 188 -33.34 7.24 -3.00
N GLY A 189 -32.13 6.74 -3.25
CA GLY A 189 -30.94 7.50 -3.62
C GLY A 189 -30.77 7.72 -5.13
N LEU A 190 -31.45 6.91 -5.94
CA LEU A 190 -31.37 6.93 -7.39
C LEU A 190 -32.35 7.94 -7.98
N ASP A 191 -32.01 8.45 -9.15
CA ASP A 191 -33.00 9.17 -9.96
C ASP A 191 -33.98 8.11 -10.49
N ASN A 192 -35.27 8.44 -10.64
CA ASN A 192 -36.35 7.50 -10.98
C ASN A 192 -36.18 6.89 -12.39
N ASP A 193 -35.16 6.08 -12.57
CA ASP A 193 -34.82 5.37 -13.79
C ASP A 193 -35.45 3.97 -13.73
N GLU A 194 -36.15 3.61 -14.81
CA GLU A 194 -36.83 2.34 -14.97
C GLU A 194 -35.88 1.15 -14.84
N ILE A 195 -34.60 1.32 -15.23
CA ILE A 195 -33.61 0.25 -15.15
C ILE A 195 -33.38 -0.25 -13.71
N PHE A 196 -33.60 0.59 -12.70
CA PHE A 196 -33.43 0.24 -11.28
C PHE A 196 -34.75 -0.07 -10.56
N SER A 197 -35.88 -0.13 -11.28
CA SER A 197 -37.20 -0.46 -10.74
C SER A 197 -37.27 -1.83 -10.05
N PHE A 198 -36.27 -2.70 -10.27
CA PHE A 198 -36.16 -3.97 -9.59
C PHE A 198 -35.83 -3.85 -8.09
N LEU A 199 -35.19 -2.75 -7.65
CA LEU A 199 -34.62 -2.62 -6.31
C LEU A 199 -35.62 -2.80 -5.15
N PRO A 200 -36.84 -2.20 -5.17
CA PRO A 200 -37.83 -2.40 -4.10
C PRO A 200 -38.28 -3.86 -3.92
N SER A 201 -38.08 -4.70 -4.94
CA SER A 201 -38.44 -6.11 -4.93
C SER A 201 -37.23 -7.04 -4.85
N PHE A 202 -36.01 -6.50 -4.74
CA PHE A 202 -34.77 -7.25 -4.97
C PHE A 202 -34.57 -8.39 -3.97
N SER A 203 -34.88 -8.16 -2.70
CA SER A 203 -34.79 -9.19 -1.64
C SER A 203 -35.69 -10.41 -1.90
N ASN A 204 -36.80 -10.23 -2.62
CA ASN A 204 -37.76 -11.29 -2.94
C ASN A 204 -37.41 -12.07 -4.22
N ARG A 205 -36.38 -11.64 -4.97
CA ARG A 205 -35.97 -12.27 -6.24
C ARG A 205 -35.10 -13.50 -6.01
N SER A 206 -35.25 -14.48 -6.90
CA SER A 206 -34.40 -15.69 -6.88
C SER A 206 -32.95 -15.35 -7.26
N PRO A 207 -31.95 -16.18 -6.88
CA PRO A 207 -30.56 -15.98 -7.31
C PRO A 207 -30.40 -15.84 -8.83
N GLU A 208 -31.13 -16.63 -9.61
CA GLU A 208 -31.11 -16.59 -11.07
C GLU A 208 -31.65 -15.27 -11.63
N GLU A 209 -32.69 -14.73 -11.03
CA GLU A 209 -33.23 -13.41 -11.40
C GLU A 209 -32.24 -12.29 -11.06
N ARG A 210 -31.51 -12.41 -9.95
CA ARG A 210 -30.46 -11.45 -9.56
C ARG A 210 -29.28 -11.49 -10.53
N VAL A 211 -28.89 -12.67 -11.02
CA VAL A 211 -27.86 -12.80 -12.07
C VAL A 211 -28.34 -12.15 -13.38
N LYS A 212 -29.60 -12.35 -13.79
CA LYS A 212 -30.15 -11.66 -14.98
C LYS A 212 -30.14 -10.14 -14.84
N ILE A 213 -30.39 -9.62 -13.63
CA ILE A 213 -30.28 -8.18 -13.35
C ILE A 213 -28.83 -7.73 -13.47
N PHE A 214 -27.87 -8.49 -12.95
CA PHE A 214 -26.45 -8.21 -13.13
C PHE A 214 -26.08 -8.12 -14.60
N ASP A 215 -26.47 -9.09 -15.42
CA ASP A 215 -26.23 -9.09 -16.86
C ASP A 215 -26.89 -7.89 -17.56
N LEU A 216 -28.09 -7.51 -17.14
CA LEU A 216 -28.78 -6.33 -17.69
C LEU A 216 -28.00 -5.03 -17.37
N LEU A 217 -27.49 -4.89 -16.15
CA LEU A 217 -26.72 -3.72 -15.73
C LEU A 217 -25.36 -3.63 -16.42
N THR A 218 -24.67 -4.76 -16.60
CA THR A 218 -23.36 -4.79 -17.26
C THR A 218 -23.49 -4.50 -18.76
N ASN A 219 -24.49 -5.10 -19.42
CA ASN A 219 -24.82 -4.76 -20.82
C ASN A 219 -25.18 -3.27 -20.98
N ALA A 220 -25.96 -2.70 -20.06
CA ALA A 220 -26.25 -1.26 -20.08
C ALA A 220 -24.98 -0.42 -19.86
N ALA A 221 -24.09 -0.85 -18.97
CA ALA A 221 -22.84 -0.14 -18.67
C ALA A 221 -21.87 -0.13 -19.85
N SER A 222 -21.76 -1.24 -20.60
CA SER A 222 -20.94 -1.32 -21.81
C SER A 222 -21.42 -0.38 -22.92
N ASN A 223 -22.72 -0.06 -22.94
CA ASN A 223 -23.34 0.83 -23.91
C ASN A 223 -23.51 2.28 -23.42
N SER A 224 -23.01 2.60 -22.23
CA SER A 224 -23.16 3.91 -21.59
C SER A 224 -21.81 4.56 -21.34
N ASP A 225 -21.81 5.89 -21.20
CA ASP A 225 -20.63 6.69 -20.88
C ASP A 225 -20.87 7.65 -19.70
N GLY A 226 -19.77 8.19 -19.16
CA GLY A 226 -19.79 9.22 -18.13
C GLY A 226 -20.42 8.78 -16.80
N SER A 227 -21.11 9.71 -16.14
CA SER A 227 -21.69 9.47 -14.80
C SER A 227 -22.73 8.37 -14.77
N TYR A 228 -23.46 8.12 -15.87
CA TYR A 228 -24.47 7.08 -15.92
C TYR A 228 -23.83 5.68 -15.91
N ARG A 229 -22.76 5.50 -16.70
CA ARG A 229 -21.93 4.29 -16.64
C ARG A 229 -21.40 4.02 -15.24
N GLU A 230 -20.94 5.05 -14.52
CA GLU A 230 -20.46 4.89 -13.14
C GLU A 230 -21.55 4.37 -12.20
N ILE A 231 -22.79 4.86 -12.32
CA ILE A 231 -23.93 4.38 -11.54
C ILE A 231 -24.27 2.94 -11.91
N LEU A 232 -24.30 2.60 -13.20
CA LEU A 232 -24.56 1.22 -13.64
C LEU A 232 -23.49 0.26 -13.13
N CYS A 233 -22.20 0.63 -13.20
CA CYS A 233 -21.11 -0.17 -12.65
C CYS A 233 -21.20 -0.31 -11.12
N PHE A 234 -21.58 0.77 -10.42
CA PHE A 234 -21.84 0.72 -8.98
C PHE A 234 -22.96 -0.26 -8.65
N MET A 235 -24.09 -0.19 -9.37
CA MET A 235 -25.24 -1.05 -9.16
C MET A 235 -24.95 -2.51 -9.54
N ALA A 236 -24.19 -2.75 -10.61
CA ALA A 236 -23.72 -4.09 -10.97
C ALA A 236 -22.82 -4.65 -9.86
N GLY A 237 -21.89 -3.84 -9.32
CA GLY A 237 -21.07 -4.23 -8.18
C GLY A 237 -21.89 -4.51 -6.92
N TYR A 238 -22.93 -3.71 -6.67
CA TYR A 238 -23.89 -3.94 -5.58
C TYR A 238 -24.60 -5.29 -5.72
N VAL A 239 -25.22 -5.52 -6.88
CA VAL A 239 -25.89 -6.78 -7.19
C VAL A 239 -24.91 -7.94 -7.08
N ALA A 240 -23.69 -7.80 -7.59
CA ALA A 240 -22.65 -8.81 -7.45
C ALA A 240 -22.38 -9.13 -5.98
N THR A 241 -22.40 -8.17 -5.04
CA THR A 241 -22.20 -8.48 -3.61
C THR A 241 -23.39 -9.17 -2.93
N VAL A 242 -24.62 -8.92 -3.38
CA VAL A 242 -25.85 -9.40 -2.71
C VAL A 242 -26.48 -10.62 -3.40
N ALA A 243 -26.22 -10.84 -4.70
CA ALA A 243 -26.87 -11.86 -5.52
C ALA A 243 -26.65 -13.29 -5.04
N ALA A 244 -25.46 -13.63 -4.55
CA ALA A 244 -25.10 -15.00 -4.16
C ALA A 244 -25.03 -15.24 -2.64
N GLY A 245 -25.44 -14.29 -1.80
CA GLY A 245 -25.51 -14.49 -0.35
C GLY A 245 -24.18 -14.76 0.35
N GLY A 246 -23.06 -14.15 -0.08
CA GLY A 246 -21.75 -14.31 0.57
C GLY A 246 -20.56 -14.25 -0.39
N GLN A 247 -19.46 -14.93 -0.06
CA GLN A 247 -18.18 -14.89 -0.80
C GLN A 247 -18.26 -15.38 -2.26
N SER A 248 -19.26 -16.19 -2.63
CA SER A 248 -19.45 -16.76 -3.97
C SER A 248 -19.75 -15.74 -5.08
N SER A 249 -19.84 -14.47 -4.73
CA SER A 249 -20.45 -13.42 -5.51
C SER A 249 -19.43 -12.51 -6.23
N VAL A 250 -18.15 -12.56 -5.79
CA VAL A 250 -17.03 -11.87 -6.44
C VAL A 250 -16.73 -12.47 -7.82
N GLY A 251 -16.91 -13.79 -8.00
CA GLY A 251 -16.66 -14.47 -9.27
C GLY A 251 -17.49 -13.94 -10.46
N LEU A 252 -18.68 -13.38 -10.19
CA LEU A 252 -19.48 -12.71 -11.23
C LEU A 252 -18.76 -11.47 -11.76
N ALA A 253 -18.24 -10.62 -10.87
CA ALA A 253 -17.50 -9.42 -11.25
C ALA A 253 -16.13 -9.75 -11.86
N GLU A 254 -15.48 -10.84 -11.43
CA GLU A 254 -14.24 -11.33 -12.04
C GLU A 254 -14.43 -11.77 -13.49
N SER A 255 -15.58 -12.38 -13.82
CA SER A 255 -15.84 -12.88 -15.18
C SER A 255 -15.93 -11.78 -16.25
N ILE A 256 -16.18 -10.53 -15.83
CA ILE A 256 -16.32 -9.37 -16.72
C ILE A 256 -15.23 -8.31 -16.49
N SER A 257 -14.24 -8.59 -15.64
CA SER A 257 -13.29 -7.57 -15.17
C SER A 257 -12.40 -6.98 -16.26
N ASP A 258 -12.19 -7.74 -17.34
CA ASP A 258 -11.43 -7.29 -18.50
C ASP A 258 -12.19 -6.23 -19.31
N GLU A 259 -13.52 -6.31 -19.38
CA GLU A 259 -14.38 -5.37 -20.11
C GLU A 259 -14.81 -4.18 -19.23
N LEU A 260 -15.22 -4.48 -18.00
CA LEU A 260 -15.76 -3.53 -17.03
C LEU A 260 -14.99 -3.60 -15.71
N PRO A 261 -13.71 -3.17 -15.66
CA PRO A 261 -12.90 -3.17 -14.44
C PRO A 261 -13.54 -2.37 -13.30
N GLU A 262 -14.37 -1.38 -13.63
CA GLU A 262 -15.14 -0.59 -12.66
C GLU A 262 -16.12 -1.44 -11.84
N VAL A 263 -16.70 -2.49 -12.41
CA VAL A 263 -17.63 -3.38 -11.69
C VAL A 263 -16.90 -4.19 -10.63
N LEU A 264 -15.73 -4.74 -10.96
CA LEU A 264 -14.88 -5.41 -9.99
C LEU A 264 -14.47 -4.44 -8.88
N ALA A 265 -13.99 -3.25 -9.23
CA ALA A 265 -13.61 -2.21 -8.28
C ALA A 265 -14.76 -1.84 -7.31
N TRP A 266 -15.97 -1.62 -7.82
CA TRP A 266 -17.13 -1.32 -6.98
C TRP A 266 -17.56 -2.50 -6.11
N THR A 267 -17.49 -3.73 -6.62
CA THR A 267 -17.77 -4.95 -5.83
C THR A 267 -16.89 -5.00 -4.58
N TYR A 268 -15.58 -4.71 -4.74
CA TYR A 268 -14.63 -4.67 -3.62
C TYR A 268 -14.86 -3.52 -2.64
N ILE A 269 -15.21 -2.35 -3.15
CA ILE A 269 -15.54 -1.20 -2.30
C ILE A 269 -16.79 -1.51 -1.49
N ILE A 270 -17.86 -1.92 -2.16
CA ILE A 270 -19.15 -2.21 -1.55
C ILE A 270 -18.99 -3.28 -0.48
N GLY A 271 -18.22 -4.34 -0.73
CA GLY A 271 -17.91 -5.33 0.30
C GLY A 271 -17.22 -4.78 1.57
N GLY A 272 -16.53 -3.65 1.47
CA GLY A 272 -15.89 -2.94 2.58
C GLY A 272 -16.78 -1.87 3.27
N VAL A 273 -17.91 -1.47 2.68
CA VAL A 273 -18.79 -0.41 3.19
C VAL A 273 -19.60 -0.88 4.40
N GLY A 274 -19.65 -0.07 5.44
CA GLY A 274 -20.54 -0.27 6.59
C GLY A 274 -20.12 -1.41 7.52
N VAL A 275 -18.94 -1.99 7.32
CA VAL A 275 -18.51 -3.15 8.10
C VAL A 275 -17.17 -2.99 8.76
N VAL A 276 -17.12 -3.34 10.05
CA VAL A 276 -15.89 -3.29 10.83
C VAL A 276 -14.96 -4.44 10.44
N ILE A 277 -15.47 -5.68 10.23
CA ILE A 277 -14.67 -6.88 9.90
C ILE A 277 -15.47 -8.01 9.19
N PRO A 278 -15.65 -8.01 7.85
CA PRO A 278 -15.90 -9.27 7.13
C PRO A 278 -15.10 -9.43 5.84
N TRP A 279 -14.72 -8.35 5.17
CA TRP A 279 -13.90 -8.43 3.95
C TRP A 279 -12.40 -8.28 4.23
N SER A 280 -12.01 -7.74 5.38
CA SER A 280 -10.61 -7.75 5.82
C SER A 280 -10.12 -9.16 6.23
N SER A 281 -11.04 -10.01 6.70
CA SER A 281 -10.82 -11.45 6.92
C SER A 281 -11.00 -12.28 5.64
N SER A 282 -11.73 -11.75 4.65
CA SER A 282 -11.82 -12.36 3.32
C SER A 282 -10.51 -12.16 2.55
N PHE A 283 -10.31 -12.91 1.46
CA PHE A 283 -9.08 -12.88 0.65
C PHE A 283 -7.83 -13.38 1.40
N VAL A 284 -7.97 -14.46 2.18
CA VAL A 284 -6.84 -15.10 2.88
C VAL A 284 -6.11 -14.12 3.83
N GLY A 285 -6.83 -13.14 4.38
CA GLY A 285 -6.28 -12.11 5.28
C GLY A 285 -5.48 -10.99 4.59
N LEU A 286 -5.40 -10.99 3.26
CA LEU A 286 -4.72 -9.95 2.48
C LEU A 286 -5.34 -8.56 2.72
N GLY A 287 -6.67 -8.47 2.80
CA GLY A 287 -7.37 -7.23 3.10
C GLY A 287 -6.97 -6.64 4.45
N ARG A 288 -6.83 -7.46 5.50
CA ARG A 288 -6.35 -6.98 6.81
C ARG A 288 -4.92 -6.42 6.73
N LEU A 289 -4.05 -7.03 5.94
CA LEU A 289 -2.67 -6.56 5.78
C LEU A 289 -2.63 -5.21 5.06
N VAL A 290 -3.35 -5.07 3.94
CA VAL A 290 -3.43 -3.81 3.19
C VAL A 290 -4.09 -2.72 4.04
N TYR A 291 -5.20 -3.01 4.72
CA TYR A 291 -5.84 -2.10 5.67
C TYR A 291 -4.88 -1.60 6.75
N ARG A 292 -4.05 -2.50 7.31
CA ARG A 292 -3.07 -2.14 8.34
C ARG A 292 -2.01 -1.20 7.77
N GLU A 293 -1.50 -1.45 6.57
CA GLU A 293 -0.53 -0.56 5.94
C GLU A 293 -1.14 0.80 5.57
N ILE A 294 -2.42 0.85 5.13
CA ILE A 294 -3.14 2.11 4.89
C ILE A 294 -3.28 2.93 6.18
N ASN A 295 -3.53 2.28 7.32
CA ASN A 295 -3.75 2.95 8.60
C ASN A 295 -2.53 3.11 9.51
N ARG A 296 -1.38 2.55 9.11
CA ARG A 296 -0.16 2.59 9.92
C ARG A 296 0.20 4.05 10.25
N PRO A 297 0.42 4.45 11.51
CA PRO A 297 0.90 5.79 11.80
C PRO A 297 2.26 6.04 11.13
N PHE A 298 2.52 7.29 10.75
CA PHE A 298 3.83 7.70 10.27
C PHE A 298 4.51 8.56 11.33
N HIS A 299 5.69 8.14 11.77
CA HIS A 299 6.48 8.80 12.81
C HIS A 299 7.71 9.45 12.16
N LEU A 300 7.91 10.75 12.36
CA LEU A 300 9.05 11.49 11.81
C LEU A 300 10.39 11.10 12.44
N ASP A 301 10.34 10.57 13.66
CA ASP A 301 11.48 10.10 14.44
C ASP A 301 11.85 8.64 14.15
N GLU A 302 11.03 7.93 13.38
CA GLU A 302 11.39 6.60 12.87
C GLU A 302 12.31 6.70 11.65
N ALA A 303 13.12 5.66 11.43
CA ALA A 303 13.92 5.57 10.22
C ALA A 303 13.03 5.29 8.99
N PRO A 304 13.35 5.83 7.80
CA PRO A 304 12.65 5.50 6.58
C PRO A 304 12.70 4.00 6.26
N ILE A 305 11.55 3.47 5.81
CA ILE A 305 11.39 2.04 5.46
C ILE A 305 11.67 1.80 3.97
N CYS A 306 11.82 2.87 3.18
CA CYS A 306 12.11 2.78 1.76
C CYS A 306 13.59 2.50 1.45
N ASP A 307 13.86 2.11 0.21
CA ASP A 307 15.20 2.10 -0.38
C ASP A 307 15.61 3.51 -0.76
N PHE A 308 14.69 4.25 -1.41
CA PHE A 308 14.87 5.66 -1.72
C PHE A 308 13.53 6.41 -1.84
N ALA A 309 13.58 7.74 -1.81
CA ALA A 309 12.47 8.63 -2.09
C ALA A 309 12.42 9.00 -3.58
N LEU A 310 11.22 9.20 -4.10
CA LEU A 310 11.00 9.60 -5.49
C LEU A 310 11.75 10.90 -5.83
N ASP A 311 11.70 11.90 -4.96
CA ASP A 311 12.36 13.18 -5.19
C ASP A 311 13.88 13.01 -5.35
N GLU A 312 14.47 12.09 -4.59
CA GLU A 312 15.90 11.76 -4.70
C GLU A 312 16.19 10.99 -5.98
N ALA A 313 15.34 10.02 -6.34
CA ALA A 313 15.46 9.28 -7.59
C ALA A 313 15.45 10.20 -8.82
N VAL A 314 14.58 11.21 -8.85
CA VAL A 314 14.50 12.21 -9.95
C VAL A 314 15.85 12.91 -10.19
N CYS A 315 16.66 13.07 -9.14
CA CYS A 315 17.95 13.75 -9.24
C CYS A 315 19.16 12.82 -9.37
N LEU A 316 19.06 11.58 -8.91
CA LEU A 316 20.17 10.62 -8.90
C LEU A 316 20.13 9.63 -10.07
N ILE A 317 18.97 9.38 -10.66
CA ILE A 317 18.84 8.49 -11.82
C ILE A 317 19.43 9.19 -13.03
N ASP A 318 20.43 8.56 -13.64
CA ASP A 318 20.98 8.96 -14.92
C ASP A 318 20.56 7.95 -15.99
N SER A 319 19.64 8.35 -16.86
CA SER A 319 19.11 7.52 -17.94
C SER A 319 20.13 7.21 -19.03
N HIS A 320 21.29 7.87 -19.03
CA HIS A 320 22.38 7.60 -19.96
C HIS A 320 23.29 6.45 -19.51
N LEU A 321 23.15 5.97 -18.27
CA LEU A 321 23.92 4.85 -17.75
C LEU A 321 23.30 3.50 -18.15
N SER A 322 24.15 2.47 -18.25
CA SER A 322 23.72 1.09 -18.51
C SER A 322 22.89 0.51 -17.37
N ASP A 323 23.18 0.94 -16.14
CA ASP A 323 22.35 0.73 -14.96
C ASP A 323 21.90 2.10 -14.40
N PRO A 324 20.67 2.54 -14.71
CA PRO A 324 20.13 3.81 -14.22
C PRO A 324 20.07 3.91 -12.69
N TYR A 325 20.14 2.78 -11.97
CA TYR A 325 20.05 2.69 -10.52
C TYR A 325 21.40 2.49 -9.84
N VAL A 326 22.52 2.62 -10.55
CA VAL A 326 23.87 2.37 -9.96
C VAL A 326 24.14 3.24 -8.71
N HIS A 327 23.48 4.39 -8.62
CA HIS A 327 23.55 5.32 -7.47
C HIS A 327 22.45 5.10 -6.42
N LEU A 328 21.53 4.17 -6.65
CA LEU A 328 20.43 3.83 -5.77
C LEU A 328 20.65 2.43 -5.21
N LYS A 329 21.17 2.35 -3.98
CA LYS A 329 21.37 1.08 -3.28
C LYS A 329 20.03 0.45 -2.88
N ILE A 330 19.56 -0.52 -3.65
CA ILE A 330 18.33 -1.27 -3.38
C ILE A 330 18.62 -2.35 -2.32
N LYS A 331 17.88 -2.36 -1.20
CA LYS A 331 18.11 -3.31 -0.09
C LYS A 331 17.67 -4.73 -0.42
N GLN A 332 16.64 -4.90 -1.27
CA GLN A 332 16.08 -6.19 -1.63
C GLN A 332 16.23 -6.47 -3.14
N GLN A 333 16.74 -7.65 -3.50
CA GLN A 333 17.08 -7.98 -4.89
C GLN A 333 15.90 -7.98 -5.88
N ARG A 334 14.65 -8.15 -5.40
CA ARG A 334 13.47 -8.36 -6.28
C ARG A 334 12.37 -7.33 -6.11
N ILE A 335 12.48 -6.44 -5.12
CA ILE A 335 11.45 -5.45 -4.81
C ILE A 335 12.17 -4.17 -4.45
N VAL A 336 11.81 -3.07 -5.09
CA VAL A 336 12.22 -1.73 -4.68
C VAL A 336 11.10 -1.11 -3.86
N SER A 337 11.45 -0.63 -2.67
CA SER A 337 10.54 0.18 -1.87
C SER A 337 10.81 1.65 -2.12
N VAL A 338 9.86 2.37 -2.72
CA VAL A 338 10.01 3.79 -3.05
C VAL A 338 9.04 4.63 -2.22
N ALA A 339 9.56 5.65 -1.53
CA ALA A 339 8.72 6.64 -0.87
C ALA A 339 8.28 7.69 -1.90
N ILE A 340 7.01 7.69 -2.29
CA ILE A 340 6.45 8.76 -3.15
C ILE A 340 6.11 10.01 -2.34
N TYR A 341 5.82 9.84 -1.05
CA TYR A 341 5.79 10.89 -0.03
C TYR A 341 6.35 10.29 1.26
N PRO A 342 6.80 11.11 2.22
CA PRO A 342 7.18 10.59 3.54
C PRO A 342 6.04 9.78 4.17
N GLY A 343 6.32 8.53 4.54
CA GLY A 343 5.32 7.58 5.07
C GLY A 343 4.44 6.88 4.03
N VAL A 344 4.55 7.23 2.75
CA VAL A 344 3.83 6.62 1.62
C VAL A 344 4.81 5.83 0.77
N ASN A 345 5.05 4.58 1.15
CA ASN A 345 5.98 3.68 0.47
C ASN A 345 5.22 2.72 -0.45
N ILE A 346 5.58 2.68 -1.71
CA ILE A 346 5.10 1.65 -2.65
C ILE A 346 6.17 0.60 -2.88
N ASN A 347 5.74 -0.65 -3.10
CA ASN A 347 6.65 -1.77 -3.33
C ASN A 347 6.57 -2.21 -4.77
N ILE A 348 7.60 -1.92 -5.54
CA ILE A 348 7.64 -2.20 -6.97
C ILE A 348 8.48 -3.46 -7.18
N PRO A 349 7.88 -4.61 -7.56
CA PRO A 349 8.66 -5.75 -8.00
C PRO A 349 9.54 -5.35 -9.18
N LEU A 350 10.84 -5.62 -9.07
CA LEU A 350 11.74 -5.57 -10.21
C LEU A 350 11.43 -6.77 -11.08
N GLN A 351 11.28 -6.56 -12.39
CA GLN A 351 11.20 -7.68 -13.31
C GLN A 351 12.44 -8.53 -13.08
N ASP A 352 12.24 -9.84 -12.87
CA ASP A 352 13.35 -10.78 -12.87
C ASP A 352 14.06 -10.56 -14.20
N GLN A 353 15.28 -9.99 -14.17
CA GLN A 353 16.16 -10.13 -15.33
C GLN A 353 16.13 -11.61 -15.67
N PRO A 354 15.89 -11.99 -16.94
CA PRO A 354 15.71 -13.38 -17.32
C PRO A 354 16.81 -14.16 -16.64
N GLU A 355 16.46 -15.11 -15.77
CA GLU A 355 17.44 -15.87 -15.00
C GLU A 355 18.51 -16.32 -15.98
N VAL A 356 19.64 -15.60 -16.01
CA VAL A 356 20.81 -16.12 -16.67
C VAL A 356 21.06 -17.35 -15.83
N LYS A 357 20.83 -18.52 -16.43
CA LYS A 357 21.11 -19.83 -15.83
C LYS A 357 22.63 -19.97 -15.70
N THR A 358 23.28 -19.04 -15.01
CA THR A 358 24.60 -19.18 -14.47
C THR A 358 24.43 -20.20 -13.38
N ARG A 359 24.62 -21.47 -13.75
CA ARG A 359 24.87 -22.58 -12.85
C ARG A 359 25.79 -22.07 -11.76
N SER A 360 25.23 -21.83 -10.57
CA SER A 360 25.98 -21.43 -9.41
C SER A 360 26.79 -22.66 -8.98
N SER A 361 28.03 -22.75 -9.43
CA SER A 361 29.05 -23.40 -8.65
C SER A 361 29.10 -22.67 -7.31
N VAL A 362 28.61 -23.33 -6.27
CA VAL A 362 28.66 -22.89 -4.88
C VAL A 362 30.12 -22.62 -4.52
N ALA A 363 30.53 -21.35 -4.58
CA ALA A 363 31.81 -20.89 -4.06
C ALA A 363 31.67 -20.71 -2.55
N THR A 364 32.49 -21.47 -1.85
CA THR A 364 32.51 -21.61 -0.39
C THR A 364 33.43 -20.52 0.17
N GLU A 365 33.02 -19.25 0.22
CA GLU A 365 33.89 -18.15 0.70
C GLU A 365 33.38 -17.36 1.93
N THR A 366 32.12 -17.48 2.32
CA THR A 366 31.54 -16.72 3.45
C THR A 366 31.96 -17.17 4.86
N ARG A 367 32.85 -18.16 4.99
CA ARG A 367 33.28 -18.68 6.30
C ARG A 367 34.59 -18.08 6.83
N LYS A 368 35.43 -17.49 5.97
CA LYS A 368 36.70 -16.86 6.40
C LYS A 368 36.51 -15.45 6.95
N GLU A 369 35.61 -14.65 6.38
CA GLU A 369 35.39 -13.26 6.83
C GLU A 369 34.85 -13.15 8.26
N ASN A 370 34.03 -14.12 8.69
CA ASN A 370 33.49 -14.15 10.06
C ASN A 370 34.53 -14.52 11.13
N PHE A 371 35.69 -15.08 10.75
CA PHE A 371 36.74 -15.45 11.71
C PHE A 371 37.69 -14.28 12.00
N GLU A 372 38.10 -13.56 10.94
CA GLU A 372 38.92 -12.34 11.03
C GLU A 372 38.20 -11.27 11.86
N MET A 373 36.90 -11.07 11.61
CA MET A 373 36.11 -10.07 12.33
C MET A 373 35.89 -10.44 13.80
N ARG A 374 35.77 -11.73 14.13
CA ARG A 374 35.72 -12.21 15.53
C ARG A 374 37.03 -11.95 16.27
N ARG A 375 38.16 -12.22 15.62
CA ARG A 375 39.48 -12.02 16.21
C ARG A 375 39.76 -10.54 16.49
N VAL A 376 39.38 -9.65 15.56
CA VAL A 376 39.49 -8.19 15.76
C VAL A 376 38.60 -7.71 16.90
N VAL A 377 37.39 -8.27 17.06
CA VAL A 377 36.51 -7.94 18.19
C VAL A 377 37.11 -8.43 19.51
N ASP A 378 37.65 -9.65 19.56
CA ASP A 378 38.28 -10.21 20.76
C ASP A 378 39.55 -9.44 21.16
N ASP A 379 40.35 -8.99 20.18
CA ASP A 379 41.56 -8.19 20.40
C ASP A 379 41.23 -6.75 20.86
N LEU A 380 40.12 -6.17 20.40
CA LEU A 380 39.70 -4.81 20.77
C LEU A 380 38.86 -4.77 22.07
N TRP A 381 38.27 -5.89 22.47
CA TRP A 381 37.35 -5.96 23.61
C TRP A 381 37.93 -5.47 24.95
N PRO A 382 39.19 -5.78 25.33
CA PRO A 382 39.76 -5.31 26.58
C PRO A 382 39.81 -3.77 26.67
N TYR A 383 40.16 -3.12 25.56
CA TYR A 383 40.30 -1.67 25.47
C TYR A 383 38.95 -0.95 25.46
N ILE A 384 37.95 -1.55 24.80
CA ILE A 384 36.58 -1.04 24.77
C ILE A 384 35.94 -1.21 26.16
N LYS A 385 36.13 -2.37 26.80
CA LYS A 385 35.61 -2.67 28.13
C LYS A 385 36.16 -1.71 29.19
N GLU A 386 37.45 -1.44 29.18
CA GLU A 386 38.10 -0.51 30.11
C GLU A 386 37.55 0.91 29.95
N LYS A 387 37.33 1.35 28.71
CA LYS A 387 36.75 2.67 28.41
C LYS A 387 35.29 2.79 28.87
N ILE A 388 34.49 1.74 28.69
CA ILE A 388 33.08 1.74 29.13
C ILE A 388 32.98 1.73 30.66
N ILE A 389 33.89 1.03 31.35
CA ILE A 389 33.98 1.05 32.83
C ILE A 389 34.39 2.44 33.33
N ASN A 390 35.35 3.09 32.69
CA ASN A 390 35.85 4.42 33.06
C ASN A 390 34.84 5.55 32.77
N GLU A 391 33.95 5.37 31.79
CA GLU A 391 32.88 6.33 31.47
C GLU A 391 31.63 6.17 32.36
N GLY A 392 31.69 5.34 33.42
CA GLY A 392 30.63 5.23 34.42
C GLY A 392 29.38 4.49 33.94
N MET A 393 29.43 3.82 32.79
CA MET A 393 28.36 2.92 32.36
C MET A 393 28.43 1.62 33.17
N HIS A 394 27.75 1.61 34.31
CA HIS A 394 27.55 0.40 35.08
C HIS A 394 26.67 -0.59 34.31
N PHE A 395 27.27 -1.59 33.67
CA PHE A 395 26.54 -2.77 33.26
C PHE A 395 26.02 -3.47 34.52
N ASN A 396 24.71 -3.42 34.74
CA ASN A 396 24.02 -4.33 35.65
C ASN A 396 24.15 -5.76 35.11
N THR A 397 25.30 -6.38 35.35
CA THR A 397 25.55 -7.81 35.13
C THR A 397 24.94 -8.58 36.29
N ARG A 398 23.61 -8.46 36.46
CA ARG A 398 22.84 -9.44 37.20
C ARG A 398 22.25 -10.42 36.19
N ASN A 399 22.86 -11.60 36.19
CA ASN A 399 22.31 -12.88 35.73
C ASN A 399 22.14 -13.06 34.21
N TYR A 400 23.26 -13.32 33.54
CA TYR A 400 23.29 -14.29 32.44
C TYR A 400 24.26 -15.43 32.81
N GLN A 401 23.98 -16.10 33.92
CA GLN A 401 24.45 -17.47 34.12
C GLN A 401 23.39 -18.40 33.49
N GLY A 402 23.88 -19.26 32.61
CA GLY A 402 23.07 -20.09 31.73
C GLY A 402 22.06 -20.97 32.44
N SER A 403 20.90 -21.09 31.81
CA SER A 403 19.92 -22.13 32.07
C SER A 403 19.66 -22.83 30.74
N GLY A 404 19.98 -24.12 30.72
CA GLY A 404 20.01 -24.95 29.53
C GLY A 404 18.65 -25.18 28.87
N LYS A 405 18.77 -25.67 27.63
CA LYS A 405 17.78 -26.42 26.85
C LYS A 405 16.53 -26.83 27.63
N ARG A 406 15.40 -26.16 27.38
CA ARG A 406 14.07 -26.73 27.57
C ARG A 406 13.44 -27.02 26.21
N LYS A 407 13.30 -28.31 25.92
CA LYS A 407 12.45 -28.85 24.84
C LYS A 407 11.02 -28.37 25.09
N SER A 408 10.44 -27.63 24.17
CA SER A 408 9.00 -27.38 24.15
C SER A 408 8.30 -28.67 23.73
N LEU A 409 7.66 -29.33 24.70
CA LEU A 409 6.62 -30.31 24.45
C LEU A 409 5.44 -29.60 23.78
N GLN A 410 5.17 -29.92 22.52
CA GLN A 410 3.87 -29.67 21.91
C GLN A 410 2.82 -30.46 22.69
N ARG A 411 1.90 -29.74 23.35
CA ARG A 411 0.65 -30.31 23.85
C ARG A 411 -0.19 -30.73 22.64
N ARG A 412 -0.42 -32.03 22.49
CA ARG A 412 -1.47 -32.57 21.61
C ARG A 412 -2.84 -32.13 22.15
N LEU A 413 -3.66 -31.59 21.25
CA LEU A 413 -5.08 -31.33 21.51
C LEU A 413 -5.84 -32.67 21.59
N PRO A 414 -6.80 -32.82 22.52
CA PRO A 414 -7.65 -34.01 22.60
C PRO A 414 -8.89 -33.78 21.74
N LEU A 415 -8.83 -34.22 20.49
CA LEU A 415 -10.02 -34.46 19.67
C LEU A 415 -9.77 -35.77 18.94
N ASP A 416 -10.05 -36.86 19.65
CA ASP A 416 -10.41 -38.18 19.12
C ASP A 416 -10.84 -39.03 20.32
N LYS A 417 -12.15 -39.02 20.56
CA LYS A 417 -13.00 -40.01 21.26
C LYS A 417 -14.33 -39.33 21.58
N ASP A 418 -15.25 -39.38 20.63
CA ASP A 418 -16.48 -40.19 20.72
C ASP A 418 -17.13 -40.27 19.34
#